data_AF-A0A561EAF1-F1
#
_entry.id   AF-A0A561EAF1-F1
#
_cell.length_a   1.000
_cell.length_b   1.000
_cell.length_c   1.000
_cell.angle_alpha   90.00
_cell.angle_beta   90.00
_cell.angle_gamma   90.00
#
_symmetry.space_group_name_H-M   'P 1'
#
loop_
_entity.id
_entity.type
_entity.pdbx_description
1 polymer ?
#
loop_
_entity_poly.entity_id
_entity_poly.type
_entity_poly.pdbx_seq_one_letter_code
_entity_poly.pdbx_strand_id
1 'polypeptide(L)'
;MKTINTTHATSTSPLASLRAMTPRCHMSFDDTKALAERQAARLVQLLGEGGISGHGIDEADLARMPRIRVVHEVLSSTGMTFWNGHEWVIALNQEDSLARQRFTLLHEFKHIIDHGADKRLYRSRWEAERAADYFAGTVLVPKRELKHVFCNLTQNVNQLATHFGVSQQAIQVRLEQTGLVDPTTKRTERCARPVSRLPWQPQQFRTIQMNGART
;
A
#
# COMPACT_ATOMS: atom_id res chain seq x y z
N MET A 1 47.45 -24.86 -4.76
CA MET A 1 46.65 -23.71 -5.25
C MET A 1 45.19 -24.01 -4.97
N LYS A 2 44.57 -23.28 -4.03
CA LYS A 2 43.16 -23.49 -3.66
C LYS A 2 42.29 -22.64 -4.59
N THR A 3 41.57 -23.29 -5.50
CA THR A 3 40.58 -22.66 -6.35
C THR A 3 39.33 -22.41 -5.51
N ILE A 4 39.02 -21.16 -5.23
CA ILE A 4 37.82 -20.76 -4.49
C ILE A 4 36.69 -20.68 -5.52
N ASN A 5 35.83 -21.70 -5.55
CA ASN A 5 34.59 -21.65 -6.32
C ASN A 5 33.63 -20.68 -5.62
N THR A 6 33.55 -19.45 -6.11
CA THR A 6 32.50 -18.50 -5.72
C THR A 6 31.18 -19.00 -6.29
N THR A 7 30.39 -19.67 -5.47
CA THR A 7 28.97 -19.94 -5.72
C THR A 7 28.24 -18.60 -5.78
N HIS A 8 27.98 -18.11 -6.99
CA HIS A 8 27.02 -17.02 -7.21
C HIS A 8 25.62 -17.55 -6.91
N ALA A 9 25.16 -17.37 -5.66
CA ALA A 9 23.73 -17.42 -5.38
C ALA A 9 23.07 -16.34 -6.25
N THR A 10 22.28 -16.77 -7.24
CA THR A 10 21.52 -15.88 -8.11
C THR A 10 20.47 -15.15 -7.28
N SER A 11 20.83 -14.00 -6.70
CA SER A 11 19.88 -13.10 -6.05
C SER A 11 18.96 -12.54 -7.14
N THR A 12 17.77 -13.12 -7.29
CA THR A 12 16.71 -12.60 -8.15
C THR A 12 16.46 -11.13 -7.82
N SER A 13 16.45 -10.25 -8.83
CA SER A 13 16.27 -8.80 -8.59
C SER A 13 14.92 -8.52 -7.90
N PRO A 14 14.80 -7.44 -7.09
CA PRO A 14 13.55 -7.09 -6.41
C PRO A 14 12.35 -7.04 -7.36
N LEU A 15 12.51 -6.41 -8.53
CA LEU A 15 11.47 -6.36 -9.55
C LEU A 15 11.08 -7.75 -10.08
N ALA A 16 12.05 -8.64 -10.29
CA ALA A 16 11.77 -10.02 -10.71
C ALA A 16 11.03 -10.80 -9.61
N SER A 17 11.37 -10.59 -8.34
CA SER A 17 10.65 -11.19 -7.20
C SER A 17 9.19 -10.71 -7.14
N LEU A 18 8.92 -9.43 -7.41
CA LEU A 18 7.57 -8.87 -7.40
C LEU A 18 6.73 -9.37 -8.59
N ARG A 19 7.32 -9.46 -9.77
CA ARG A 19 6.68 -10.00 -10.98
C ARG A 19 6.37 -11.49 -10.87
N ALA A 20 7.20 -12.26 -10.17
CA ALA A 20 6.95 -13.68 -9.94
C ALA A 20 5.68 -13.95 -9.11
N MET A 21 5.19 -12.96 -8.35
CA MET A 21 3.94 -13.06 -7.59
C MET A 21 2.68 -12.90 -8.46
N THR A 22 2.82 -12.39 -9.69
CA THR A 22 1.71 -12.09 -10.58
C THR A 22 1.12 -13.38 -11.17
N PRO A 23 -0.16 -13.69 -10.91
CA PRO A 23 -0.80 -14.90 -11.43
C PRO A 23 -0.88 -14.92 -12.97
N ARG A 24 -1.00 -16.13 -13.52
CA ARG A 24 -1.19 -16.37 -14.96
C ARG A 24 -2.67 -16.49 -15.36
N CYS A 25 -3.61 -16.23 -14.45
CA CYS A 25 -5.05 -16.28 -14.67
C CYS A 25 -5.67 -14.86 -14.69
N HIS A 26 -6.93 -14.79 -15.12
CA HIS A 26 -7.73 -13.57 -14.97
C HIS A 26 -8.13 -13.38 -13.50
N MET A 27 -8.11 -12.14 -13.04
CA MET A 27 -8.38 -11.80 -11.64
C MET A 27 -9.62 -10.91 -11.53
N SER A 28 -10.33 -11.01 -10.41
CA SER A 28 -11.29 -9.98 -10.02
C SER A 28 -10.54 -8.75 -9.50
N PHE A 29 -11.22 -7.60 -9.47
CA PHE A 29 -10.60 -6.38 -8.91
C PHE A 29 -10.30 -6.49 -7.41
N ASP A 30 -11.05 -7.30 -6.66
CA ASP A 30 -10.73 -7.57 -5.26
C ASP A 30 -9.45 -8.41 -5.12
N ASP A 31 -9.27 -9.39 -6.00
CA ASP A 31 -8.05 -10.19 -6.03
C ASP A 31 -6.82 -9.36 -6.43
N THR A 32 -6.98 -8.36 -7.32
CA THR A 32 -5.87 -7.47 -7.70
C THR A 32 -5.46 -6.55 -6.57
N LYS A 33 -6.41 -6.07 -5.75
CA LYS A 33 -6.09 -5.37 -4.49
C LYS A 33 -5.33 -6.28 -3.53
N ALA A 34 -5.77 -7.53 -3.35
CA ALA A 34 -5.06 -8.49 -2.50
C ALA A 34 -3.64 -8.80 -3.03
N LEU A 35 -3.47 -8.90 -4.36
CA LEU A 35 -2.16 -9.02 -4.98
C LEU A 35 -1.28 -7.80 -4.72
N ALA A 36 -1.84 -6.59 -4.87
CA ALA A 36 -1.15 -5.34 -4.58
C ALA A 36 -0.71 -5.26 -3.11
N GLU A 37 -1.54 -5.66 -2.13
CA GLU A 37 -1.12 -5.72 -0.72
C GLU A 37 0.07 -6.67 -0.52
N ARG A 38 0.04 -7.85 -1.14
CA ARG A 38 1.13 -8.83 -1.03
C ARG A 38 2.41 -8.32 -1.68
N GLN A 39 2.32 -7.72 -2.86
CA GLN A 39 3.47 -7.13 -3.55
C GLN A 39 4.04 -5.95 -2.74
N ALA A 40 3.20 -5.11 -2.16
CA ALA A 40 3.62 -4.00 -1.30
C ALA A 40 4.38 -4.51 -0.06
N ALA A 41 3.83 -5.52 0.63
CA ALA A 41 4.49 -6.15 1.76
C ALA A 41 5.83 -6.79 1.37
N ARG A 42 5.90 -7.42 0.19
CA ARG A 42 7.15 -8.01 -0.31
C ARG A 42 8.18 -6.94 -0.66
N LEU A 43 7.77 -5.83 -1.25
CA LEU A 43 8.65 -4.69 -1.52
C LEU A 43 9.25 -4.14 -0.21
N VAL A 44 8.41 -3.91 0.81
CA VAL A 44 8.87 -3.45 2.13
C VAL A 44 9.87 -4.41 2.75
N GLN A 45 9.67 -5.74 2.62
CA GLN A 45 10.64 -6.73 3.10
C GLN A 45 11.97 -6.65 2.35
N LEU A 46 11.92 -6.59 1.01
CA LEU A 46 13.12 -6.53 0.16
C LEU A 46 13.94 -5.27 0.42
N LEU A 47 13.29 -4.15 0.74
CA LEU A 47 13.96 -2.89 1.09
C LEU A 47 14.38 -2.85 2.57
N GLY A 48 13.62 -3.50 3.46
CA GLY A 48 13.90 -3.64 4.90
C GLY A 48 15.13 -4.46 5.22
N GLU A 49 15.40 -5.51 4.45
CA GLU A 49 16.63 -6.31 4.55
C GLU A 49 17.91 -5.47 4.22
N GLY A 50 17.75 -4.31 3.57
CA GLY A 50 18.82 -3.35 3.26
C GLY A 50 18.97 -2.19 4.26
N GLY A 51 18.14 -2.15 5.32
CA GLY A 51 18.15 -1.08 6.34
C GLY A 51 17.20 0.07 6.00
N ILE A 52 15.94 -0.02 6.45
CA ILE A 52 15.00 1.12 6.36
C ILE A 52 15.36 2.14 7.45
N SER A 53 15.74 3.35 7.04
CA SER A 53 15.73 4.54 7.89
C SER A 53 14.28 4.78 8.34
N GLY A 54 14.05 5.06 9.64
CA GLY A 54 12.73 5.07 10.29
C GLY A 54 11.67 6.07 9.79
N HIS A 55 11.68 6.47 8.51
CA HIS A 55 10.72 7.36 7.83
C HIS A 55 10.01 6.67 6.63
N GLY A 56 10.14 5.34 6.53
CA GLY A 56 9.55 4.52 5.45
C GLY A 56 10.47 4.35 4.24
N ILE A 57 9.92 3.85 3.13
CA ILE A 57 10.65 3.67 1.87
C ILE A 57 11.02 5.03 1.29
N ASP A 58 12.31 5.22 1.02
CA ASP A 58 12.85 6.41 0.36
C ASP A 58 12.92 6.18 -1.16
N GLU A 59 12.85 7.24 -1.94
CA GLU A 59 13.07 7.19 -3.38
C GLU A 59 14.42 6.54 -3.71
N ALA A 60 15.44 6.84 -2.92
CA ALA A 60 16.78 6.30 -3.08
C ALA A 60 16.79 4.75 -3.06
N ASP A 61 15.84 4.11 -2.38
CA ASP A 61 15.75 2.65 -2.32
C ASP A 61 15.23 2.05 -3.64
N LEU A 62 14.31 2.75 -4.31
CA LEU A 62 13.79 2.37 -5.62
C LEU A 62 14.77 2.73 -6.74
N ALA A 63 15.43 3.88 -6.65
CA ALA A 63 16.41 4.32 -7.64
C ALA A 63 17.68 3.44 -7.68
N ARG A 64 17.99 2.72 -6.60
CA ARG A 64 19.09 1.74 -6.55
C ARG A 64 18.75 0.41 -7.23
N MET A 65 17.48 0.18 -7.57
CA MET A 65 17.09 -1.08 -8.19
C MET A 65 17.68 -1.20 -9.60
N PRO A 66 18.16 -2.39 -9.99
CA PRO A 66 18.72 -2.59 -11.31
C PRO A 66 17.67 -2.32 -12.39
N ARG A 67 18.05 -1.53 -13.40
CA ARG A 67 17.21 -1.13 -14.56
C ARG A 67 16.01 -0.26 -14.18
N ILE A 68 16.12 0.52 -13.10
CA ILE A 68 15.17 1.58 -12.76
C ILE A 68 15.95 2.88 -12.65
N ARG A 69 15.48 3.91 -13.36
CA ARG A 69 16.00 5.27 -13.28
C ARG A 69 14.86 6.22 -12.93
N VAL A 70 15.06 7.01 -11.88
CA VAL A 70 14.12 8.06 -11.48
C VAL A 70 14.68 9.40 -11.95
N VAL A 71 13.85 10.22 -12.59
CA VAL A 71 14.19 11.56 -13.06
C VAL A 71 13.14 12.55 -12.60
N HIS A 72 13.56 13.80 -12.38
CA HIS A 72 12.69 14.91 -11.98
C HIS A 72 12.66 15.95 -13.09
N GLU A 73 11.47 16.25 -13.59
CA GLU A 73 11.28 17.17 -14.72
C GLU A 73 10.06 18.07 -14.48
N VAL A 74 9.96 19.18 -15.21
CA VAL A 74 8.71 19.97 -15.27
C VAL A 74 7.74 19.23 -16.19
N LEU A 75 6.66 18.70 -15.61
CA LEU A 75 5.69 17.90 -16.34
C LEU A 75 4.30 18.55 -16.27
N SER A 76 3.48 18.31 -17.29
CA SER A 76 2.05 18.67 -17.25
C SER A 76 1.20 17.66 -16.46
N SER A 77 1.76 16.47 -16.19
CA SER A 77 1.19 15.45 -15.30
C SER A 77 1.95 15.38 -13.97
N THR A 78 1.49 14.55 -13.04
CA THR A 78 2.21 14.27 -11.78
C THR A 78 3.43 13.38 -11.98
N GLY A 79 3.38 12.52 -12.99
CA GLY A 79 4.48 11.65 -13.38
C GLY A 79 4.11 10.81 -14.59
N MET A 80 5.08 10.00 -15.03
CA MET A 80 4.90 9.00 -16.09
C MET A 80 6.00 7.94 -16.06
N THR A 81 5.74 6.79 -16.67
CA THR A 81 6.73 5.73 -16.87
C THR A 81 6.84 5.26 -18.31
N PHE A 82 8.06 4.87 -18.69
CA PHE A 82 8.33 4.25 -19.98
C PHE A 82 9.62 3.40 -19.96
N TRP A 83 9.71 2.49 -20.92
CA TRP A 83 10.93 1.72 -21.19
C TRP A 83 11.75 2.42 -22.27
N ASN A 84 13.02 2.70 -22.02
CA ASN A 84 13.89 3.40 -22.98
C ASN A 84 14.71 2.45 -23.87
N GLY A 85 14.48 1.13 -23.79
CA GLY A 85 15.28 0.11 -24.48
C GLY A 85 16.25 -0.64 -23.56
N HIS A 86 16.68 -0.01 -22.46
CA HIS A 86 17.67 -0.57 -21.53
C HIS A 86 17.14 -0.67 -20.09
N GLU A 87 16.39 0.34 -19.64
CA GLU A 87 15.87 0.48 -18.28
C GLU A 87 14.48 1.14 -18.27
N TRP A 88 13.78 0.96 -17.14
CA TRP A 88 12.56 1.69 -16.84
C TRP A 88 12.90 3.08 -16.35
N VAL A 89 12.31 4.09 -16.97
CA VAL A 89 12.41 5.48 -16.55
C VAL A 89 11.09 5.86 -15.88
N ILE A 90 11.19 6.34 -14.65
CA ILE A 90 10.10 6.97 -13.90
C ILE A 90 10.39 8.48 -13.87
N ALA A 91 9.57 9.26 -14.56
CA ALA A 91 9.65 10.71 -14.51
C ALA A 91 8.64 11.26 -13.50
N LEU A 92 9.11 12.05 -12.55
CA LEU A 92 8.31 12.69 -11.51
C LEU A 92 8.27 14.20 -11.76
N ASN A 93 7.12 14.80 -11.46
CA ASN A 93 7.02 16.25 -11.54
C ASN A 93 7.83 16.89 -10.41
N GLN A 94 8.83 17.69 -10.76
CA GLN A 94 9.71 18.34 -9.79
C GLN A 94 9.00 19.43 -8.95
N GLU A 95 7.85 19.92 -9.42
CA GLU A 95 7.05 20.93 -8.71
C GLU A 95 6.13 20.31 -7.64
N ASP A 96 5.94 18.99 -7.68
CA ASP A 96 5.16 18.27 -6.67
C ASP A 96 5.92 18.20 -5.33
N SER A 97 5.18 18.18 -4.22
CA SER A 97 5.78 17.97 -2.90
C SER A 97 6.42 16.59 -2.78
N LEU A 98 7.44 16.44 -1.92
CA LEU A 98 8.12 15.15 -1.71
C LEU A 98 7.15 14.00 -1.38
N ALA A 99 6.12 14.26 -0.58
CA ALA A 99 5.09 13.26 -0.26
C ALA A 99 4.32 12.80 -1.50
N ARG A 100 4.03 13.73 -2.42
CA ARG A 100 3.35 13.44 -3.68
C ARG A 100 4.28 12.75 -4.67
N GLN A 101 5.53 13.17 -4.78
CA GLN A 101 6.56 12.49 -5.57
C GLN A 101 6.74 11.03 -5.13
N ARG A 102 6.83 10.76 -3.82
CA ARG A 102 6.90 9.39 -3.27
C ARG A 102 5.67 8.56 -3.64
N PHE A 103 4.47 9.14 -3.56
CA PHE A 103 3.24 8.47 -3.96
C PHE A 103 3.25 8.14 -5.46
N THR A 104 3.54 9.13 -6.30
CA THR A 104 3.61 8.97 -7.76
C THR A 104 4.66 7.93 -8.14
N LEU A 105 5.85 7.97 -7.54
CA LEU A 105 6.91 7.00 -7.75
C LEU A 105 6.43 5.56 -7.54
N LEU A 106 5.71 5.30 -6.44
CA LEU A 106 5.19 3.98 -6.12
C LEU A 106 4.01 3.57 -7.03
N HIS A 107 3.17 4.53 -7.41
CA HIS A 107 2.08 4.34 -8.36
C HIS A 107 2.65 3.89 -9.73
N GLU A 108 3.60 4.66 -10.25
CA GLU A 108 4.32 4.37 -11.49
C GLU A 108 5.09 3.04 -11.41
N PHE A 109 5.71 2.75 -10.26
CA PHE A 109 6.39 1.48 -10.05
C PHE A 109 5.43 0.28 -10.10
N LYS A 110 4.17 0.43 -9.67
CA LYS A 110 3.15 -0.62 -9.82
C LYS A 110 2.85 -0.92 -11.28
N HIS A 111 2.78 0.10 -12.14
CA HIS A 111 2.66 -0.12 -13.59
C HIS A 111 3.85 -0.90 -14.15
N ILE A 112 5.07 -0.62 -13.67
CA ILE A 112 6.26 -1.39 -14.05
C ILE A 112 6.15 -2.85 -13.59
N ILE A 113 5.70 -3.11 -12.36
CA ILE A 113 5.52 -4.47 -11.84
C ILE A 113 4.52 -5.24 -12.71
N ASP A 114 3.41 -4.61 -13.09
CA ASP A 114 2.32 -5.28 -13.81
C ASP A 114 2.48 -5.34 -15.32
N HIS A 115 3.45 -4.60 -15.85
CA HIS A 115 3.71 -4.51 -17.28
C HIS A 115 3.74 -5.89 -17.96
N GLY A 116 2.88 -6.07 -18.96
CA GLY A 116 2.76 -7.31 -19.72
C GLY A 116 1.76 -8.32 -19.13
N ALA A 117 1.23 -8.06 -17.94
CA ALA A 117 0.12 -8.80 -17.33
C ALA A 117 -1.18 -7.98 -17.27
N ASP A 118 -1.16 -6.71 -17.69
CA ASP A 118 -2.26 -5.73 -17.55
C ASP A 118 -3.62 -6.29 -18.00
N LYS A 119 -3.68 -6.92 -19.18
CA LYS A 119 -4.92 -7.48 -19.74
C LYS A 119 -5.51 -8.64 -18.93
N ARG A 120 -4.68 -9.34 -18.15
CA ARG A 120 -5.12 -10.43 -17.26
C ARG A 120 -5.55 -9.90 -15.90
N LEU A 121 -4.88 -8.85 -15.43
CA LEU A 121 -5.12 -8.26 -14.13
C LEU A 121 -6.33 -7.32 -14.14
N TYR A 122 -6.52 -6.56 -15.22
CA TYR A 122 -7.45 -5.44 -15.26
C TYR A 122 -8.38 -5.53 -16.47
N ARG A 123 -9.66 -5.23 -16.25
CA ARG A 123 -10.69 -5.12 -17.31
C ARG A 123 -10.66 -3.76 -17.99
N SER A 124 -10.12 -2.75 -17.32
CA SER A 124 -10.06 -1.38 -17.82
C SER A 124 -8.82 -0.67 -17.30
N ARG A 125 -8.43 0.42 -17.99
CA ARG A 125 -7.37 1.31 -17.48
C ARG A 125 -7.70 1.81 -16.08
N TRP A 126 -8.96 2.16 -15.82
CA TRP A 126 -9.39 2.66 -14.52
C TRP A 126 -9.14 1.67 -13.37
N GLU A 127 -9.30 0.37 -13.59
CA GLU A 127 -8.92 -0.64 -12.59
C GLU A 127 -7.41 -0.67 -12.35
N ALA A 128 -6.60 -0.51 -13.40
CA ALA A 128 -5.14 -0.45 -13.28
C ALA A 128 -4.68 0.78 -12.47
N GLU A 129 -5.22 1.96 -12.75
CA GLU A 129 -4.94 3.20 -12.00
C GLU A 129 -5.30 3.02 -10.51
N ARG A 130 -6.46 2.43 -10.21
CA ARG A 130 -6.87 2.18 -8.81
C ARG A 130 -5.99 1.16 -8.11
N ALA A 131 -5.50 0.15 -8.83
CA ALA A 131 -4.58 -0.83 -8.27
C ALA A 131 -3.20 -0.20 -7.99
N ALA A 132 -2.76 0.73 -8.84
CA ALA A 132 -1.55 1.54 -8.62
C ALA A 132 -1.69 2.45 -7.40
N ASP A 133 -2.79 3.19 -7.27
CA ASP A 133 -3.08 4.01 -6.08
C ASP A 133 -3.14 3.18 -4.81
N TYR A 134 -3.82 2.03 -4.87
CA TYR A 134 -3.96 1.12 -3.74
C TYR A 134 -2.61 0.51 -3.31
N PHE A 135 -1.77 0.15 -4.28
CA PHE A 135 -0.40 -0.30 -4.03
C PHE A 135 0.42 0.80 -3.34
N ALA A 136 0.48 2.01 -3.92
CA ALA A 136 1.26 3.13 -3.38
C ALA A 136 0.84 3.46 -1.93
N GLY A 137 -0.46 3.57 -1.68
CA GLY A 137 -0.99 3.79 -0.33
C GLY A 137 -0.66 2.65 0.64
N THR A 138 -0.63 1.40 0.17
CA THR A 138 -0.29 0.25 1.02
C THR A 138 1.19 0.19 1.38
N VAL A 139 2.06 0.61 0.46
CA VAL A 139 3.50 0.70 0.70
C VAL A 139 3.81 1.84 1.69
N LEU A 140 3.23 3.03 1.49
CA LEU A 140 3.47 4.20 2.35
C LEU A 140 2.82 4.07 3.73
N VAL A 141 1.67 3.39 3.81
CA VAL A 141 0.91 3.21 5.05
C VAL A 141 0.60 1.73 5.24
N PRO A 142 1.57 0.94 5.75
CA PRO A 142 1.39 -0.49 5.97
C PRO A 142 0.28 -0.76 6.98
N LYS A 143 -0.62 -1.71 6.64
CA LYS A 143 -1.82 -2.02 7.45
C LYS A 143 -1.50 -2.38 8.90
N ARG A 144 -0.42 -3.12 9.15
CA ARG A 144 -0.02 -3.54 10.50
C ARG A 144 0.41 -2.34 11.35
N GLU A 145 1.23 -1.47 10.78
CA GLU A 145 1.74 -0.28 11.45
C GLU A 145 0.63 0.74 11.67
N LEU A 146 -0.22 0.98 10.65
CA LEU A 146 -1.40 1.84 10.80
C LEU A 146 -2.28 1.39 11.95
N LYS A 147 -2.59 0.09 12.05
CA LYS A 147 -3.36 -0.45 13.17
C LYS A 147 -2.68 -0.26 14.51
N HIS A 148 -1.37 -0.45 14.57
CA HIS A 148 -0.60 -0.25 15.79
C HIS A 148 -0.67 1.20 16.27
N VAL A 149 -0.35 2.16 15.40
CA VAL A 149 -0.37 3.59 15.71
C VAL A 149 -1.80 4.05 16.04
N PHE A 150 -2.79 3.61 15.26
CA PHE A 150 -4.19 3.99 15.46
C PHE A 150 -4.77 3.51 16.81
N CYS A 151 -4.42 2.29 17.24
CA CYS A 151 -4.95 1.72 18.48
C CYS A 151 -4.17 2.14 19.72
N ASN A 152 -2.86 2.38 19.60
CA ASN A 152 -1.97 2.56 20.76
C ASN A 152 -1.46 3.99 20.94
N LEU A 153 -1.41 4.80 19.88
CA LEU A 153 -0.80 6.13 19.92
C LEU A 153 -1.82 7.25 19.67
N THR A 154 -2.50 7.24 18.52
CA THR A 154 -3.45 8.31 18.17
C THR A 154 -4.41 7.93 17.05
N GLN A 155 -5.64 8.43 17.14
CA GLN A 155 -6.64 8.37 16.07
C GLN A 155 -6.79 9.70 15.31
N ASN A 156 -6.00 10.72 15.67
CA ASN A 156 -6.02 12.01 14.99
C ASN A 156 -5.37 11.90 13.60
N VAL A 157 -6.15 12.20 12.56
CA VAL A 157 -5.72 12.09 11.15
C VAL A 157 -4.46 12.91 10.85
N ASN A 158 -4.31 14.10 11.45
CA ASN A 158 -3.14 14.96 11.23
C ASN A 158 -1.89 14.32 11.83
N GLN A 159 -1.99 13.78 13.04
CA GLN A 159 -0.85 13.12 13.69
C GLN A 159 -0.46 11.83 12.97
N LEU A 160 -1.43 11.07 12.45
CA LEU A 160 -1.16 9.92 11.59
C LEU A 160 -0.47 10.33 10.29
N ALA A 161 -0.93 11.41 9.65
CA ALA A 161 -0.34 11.91 8.41
C ALA A 161 1.12 12.33 8.62
N THR A 162 1.41 13.03 9.73
CA THR A 162 2.78 13.36 10.13
C THR A 162 3.61 12.10 10.41
N HIS A 163 3.05 11.10 11.10
CA HIS A 163 3.76 9.87 11.43
C HIS A 163 4.20 9.09 10.18
N PHE A 164 3.32 8.96 9.18
CA PHE A 164 3.61 8.24 7.94
C PHE A 164 4.26 9.12 6.85
N GLY A 165 4.37 10.44 7.07
CA GLY A 165 4.92 11.36 6.07
C GLY A 165 4.07 11.46 4.80
N VAL A 166 2.74 11.37 4.93
CA VAL A 166 1.77 11.43 3.81
C VAL A 166 0.73 12.53 4.04
N SER A 167 -0.15 12.77 3.07
CA SER A 167 -1.26 13.70 3.23
C SER A 167 -2.36 13.14 4.14
N GLN A 168 -3.14 14.03 4.76
CA GLN A 168 -4.33 13.63 5.55
C GLN A 168 -5.33 12.83 4.71
N GLN A 169 -5.50 13.21 3.44
CA GLN A 169 -6.36 12.50 2.51
C GLN A 169 -5.90 11.06 2.29
N ALA A 170 -4.58 10.82 2.15
CA ALA A 170 -4.03 9.47 2.01
C ALA A 170 -4.30 8.61 3.26
N ILE A 171 -4.17 9.18 4.46
CA ILE A 171 -4.54 8.49 5.71
C ILE A 171 -6.02 8.13 5.73
N GLN A 172 -6.90 9.07 5.37
CA GLN A 172 -8.34 8.82 5.38
C GLN A 172 -8.72 7.67 4.44
N VAL A 173 -8.21 7.70 3.21
CA VAL A 173 -8.38 6.60 2.25
C VAL A 173 -7.86 5.28 2.82
N ARG A 174 -6.70 5.27 3.49
CA ARG A 174 -6.13 4.05 4.09
C ARG A 174 -6.92 3.53 5.28
N LEU A 175 -7.49 4.41 6.09
CA LEU A 175 -8.37 4.01 7.20
C LEU A 175 -9.63 3.31 6.68
N GLU A 176 -10.22 3.82 5.59
CA GLU A 176 -11.36 3.19 4.92
C GLU A 176 -10.98 1.84 4.31
N GLN A 177 -9.88 1.79 3.54
CA GLN A 177 -9.40 0.55 2.91
C GLN A 177 -9.06 -0.55 3.92
N THR A 178 -8.65 -0.19 5.13
CA THR A 178 -8.32 -1.15 6.19
C THR A 178 -9.48 -1.48 7.12
N GLY A 179 -10.64 -0.84 6.92
CA GLY A 179 -11.84 -0.99 7.74
C GLY A 179 -11.68 -0.46 9.17
N LEU A 180 -10.74 0.45 9.40
CA LEU A 180 -10.56 1.13 10.69
C LEU A 180 -11.58 2.26 10.87
N VAL A 181 -12.03 2.83 9.77
CA VAL A 181 -13.14 3.77 9.70
C VAL A 181 -14.09 3.25 8.63
N ASP A 182 -15.38 3.26 8.90
CA ASP A 182 -16.40 2.90 7.92
C ASP A 182 -16.84 4.18 7.19
N PRO A 183 -16.69 4.26 5.85
CA PRO A 183 -17.09 5.44 5.07
C PRO A 183 -18.58 5.79 5.21
N THR A 184 -19.40 4.85 5.69
CA THR A 184 -20.85 5.00 5.84
C THR A 184 -21.34 5.16 7.29
N THR A 185 -20.45 5.19 8.29
CA THR A 185 -20.90 5.30 9.69
C THR A 185 -21.40 6.69 10.09
N LYS A 186 -22.71 6.91 9.91
CA LYS A 186 -23.54 7.18 11.11
C LYS A 186 -23.30 6.00 12.04
N ARG A 187 -22.79 6.23 13.26
CA ARG A 187 -22.50 5.21 14.28
C ARG A 187 -23.55 4.09 14.24
N THR A 188 -23.23 2.96 13.61
CA THR A 188 -24.10 1.79 13.68
C THR A 188 -24.02 1.29 15.11
N GLU A 189 -25.19 1.12 15.73
CA GLU A 189 -25.29 0.60 17.09
C GLU A 189 -24.54 -0.74 17.13
N ARG A 190 -23.49 -0.81 17.94
CA ARG A 190 -22.64 -1.99 18.08
C ARG A 190 -23.50 -3.22 18.38
N CYS A 191 -23.12 -4.37 17.83
CA CYS A 191 -23.81 -5.66 18.00
C CYS A 191 -24.32 -5.85 19.44
N ALA A 192 -25.62 -6.14 19.55
CA ALA A 192 -26.30 -6.33 20.82
C ALA A 192 -25.62 -7.45 21.64
N ARG A 193 -25.33 -7.19 22.92
CA ARG A 193 -24.71 -8.19 23.80
C ARG A 193 -25.76 -9.22 24.23
N PRO A 194 -25.42 -10.52 24.29
CA PRO A 194 -26.30 -11.52 24.87
C PRO A 194 -26.51 -11.18 26.36
N VAL A 195 -27.78 -11.14 26.77
CA VAL A 195 -28.15 -10.95 28.18
C VAL A 195 -28.00 -12.30 28.89
N SER A 196 -27.25 -12.33 30.00
CA SER A 196 -27.13 -13.54 30.82
C SER A 196 -28.50 -13.90 31.42
N ARG A 197 -28.93 -15.15 31.22
CA ARG A 197 -30.26 -15.68 31.57
C ARG A 197 -30.15 -17.09 32.13
N LEU A 198 -31.21 -17.54 32.79
CA LEU A 198 -31.34 -18.92 33.24
C LEU A 198 -31.52 -19.88 32.03
N PRO A 199 -31.11 -21.16 32.16
CA PRO A 199 -30.95 -22.07 31.01
C PRO A 199 -32.21 -22.37 30.19
N TRP A 200 -33.40 -22.22 30.78
CA TRP A 200 -34.69 -22.49 30.14
C TRP A 200 -35.36 -21.27 29.50
N GLN A 201 -34.72 -20.10 29.54
CA GLN A 201 -35.25 -18.89 28.89
C GLN A 201 -34.63 -18.67 27.51
N PRO A 202 -35.43 -18.21 26.53
CA PRO A 202 -34.91 -17.88 25.20
C PRO A 202 -33.88 -16.75 25.27
N GLN A 203 -32.79 -16.90 24.52
CA GLN A 203 -31.70 -15.94 24.45
C GLN A 203 -32.22 -14.58 23.95
N GLN A 204 -31.90 -13.51 24.67
CA GLN A 204 -32.17 -12.15 24.21
C GLN A 204 -30.88 -11.37 24.09
N PHE A 205 -30.91 -10.35 23.24
CA PHE A 205 -29.79 -9.45 23.01
C PHE A 205 -30.22 -8.03 23.37
N ARG A 206 -29.35 -7.29 24.08
CA ARG A 206 -29.58 -5.88 24.40
C ARG A 206 -28.68 -5.01 23.56
N THR A 207 -29.28 -4.13 22.76
CA THR A 207 -28.54 -3.10 22.03
C THR A 207 -27.99 -2.07 23.01
N ILE A 208 -26.71 -1.74 22.88
CA ILE A 208 -26.07 -0.75 23.75
C ILE A 208 -26.47 0.65 23.25
N GLN A 209 -27.45 1.26 23.91
CA GLN A 209 -27.70 2.69 23.79
C GLN A 209 -26.55 3.41 24.52
N MET A 210 -25.59 3.96 23.77
CA MET A 210 -24.68 4.92 24.36
C MET A 210 -25.46 6.22 24.56
N ASN A 211 -25.80 6.54 25.81
CA ASN A 211 -26.26 7.89 26.15
C ASN A 211 -25.23 8.88 25.58
N GLY A 212 -25.67 9.71 24.65
CA GLY A 212 -24.86 10.79 24.10
C GLY A 212 -24.26 11.58 25.25
N ALA A 213 -22.93 11.67 25.27
CA ALA A 213 -22.26 12.63 26.13
C ALA A 213 -22.80 14.01 25.77
N ARG A 214 -23.43 14.64 26.76
CA ARG A 214 -23.81 16.06 26.72
C ARG A 214 -22.53 16.91 26.74
N THR A 215 -22.70 18.10 26.16
CA THR A 215 -21.83 19.28 26.06
C THR A 215 -20.60 19.14 25.18
#